data_AF-A0A970BBT7-F1
#
_entry.id   AF-A0A970BBT7-F1
#
_cell.length_a   1.000
_cell.length_b   1.000
_cell.length_c   1.000
_cell.angle_alpha   90.00
_cell.angle_beta   90.00
_cell.angle_gamma   90.00
#
_symmetry.space_group_name_H-M   'P 1'
#
loop_
_entity.id
_entity.type
_entity.pdbx_description
1 polymer ?
#
loop_
_entity_poly.entity_id
_entity_poly.type
_entity_poly.pdbx_seq_one_letter_code
_entity_poly.pdbx_strand_id
1 'polypeptide(L)'
;MSIVSYVGLPGHGKSYGVVEHVVIPALKGGRTVVTNMPLHRDALIKFCGAGDVVFIEKDADVRTIVQLGIERPGVVFAIDECWRYWPAGKLPNQIPEDEKEFFAM
;
A
#
# COMPACT_ATOMS: atom_id res chain seq x y z
N MET A 1 -10.01 8.47 6.72
CA MET A 1 -9.09 7.32 6.54
C MET A 1 -7.97 7.35 7.58
N SER A 2 -7.37 6.21 7.90
CA SER A 2 -6.19 6.15 8.78
C SER A 2 -4.94 5.86 7.96
N ILE A 3 -3.92 6.70 8.08
CA ILE A 3 -2.59 6.43 7.53
C ILE A 3 -1.69 6.03 8.70
N VAL A 4 -1.08 4.85 8.61
CA VAL A 4 -0.20 4.32 9.65
C VAL A 4 1.18 4.08 9.03
N SER A 5 2.23 4.57 9.69
CA SER A 5 3.60 4.36 9.26
C SER A 5 4.32 3.38 10.17
N TYR A 6 4.97 2.39 9.58
CA TYR A 6 5.85 1.45 10.27
C TYR A 6 7.30 1.88 10.04
N VAL A 7 7.89 2.50 11.06
CA VAL A 7 9.26 3.06 10.99
C VAL A 7 10.24 2.29 11.87
N GLY A 8 11.53 2.35 11.53
CA GLY A 8 12.60 1.68 12.27
C GLY A 8 13.74 1.21 11.37
N LEU A 9 14.79 0.66 11.97
CA LEU A 9 15.99 0.22 11.25
C LEU A 9 15.72 -0.97 10.30
N PRO A 10 16.55 -1.16 9.26
CA PRO A 10 16.50 -2.36 8.42
C PRO A 10 16.60 -3.64 9.26
N GLY A 11 15.83 -4.67 8.91
CA GLY A 11 15.85 -5.96 9.63
C GLY A 11 14.98 -6.05 10.90
N HIS A 12 14.33 -4.96 11.33
CA HIS A 12 13.49 -4.94 12.55
C HIS A 12 12.08 -5.52 12.36
N GLY A 13 11.85 -6.33 11.32
CA GLY A 13 10.57 -7.01 11.13
C GLY A 13 9.39 -6.12 10.71
N LYS A 14 9.61 -4.87 10.31
CA LYS A 14 8.53 -3.94 9.92
C LYS A 14 7.60 -4.52 8.85
N SER A 15 8.18 -5.07 7.78
CA SER A 15 7.45 -5.72 6.69
C SER A 15 6.65 -6.93 7.20
N TYR A 16 7.19 -7.70 8.15
CA TYR A 16 6.46 -8.80 8.80
C TYR A 16 5.27 -8.27 9.63
N GLY A 17 5.48 -7.20 10.41
CA GLY A 17 4.41 -6.57 11.18
C GLY A 17 3.31 -5.96 10.31
N VAL A 18 3.66 -5.38 9.15
CA VAL A 18 2.68 -4.93 8.15
C VAL A 18 1.89 -6.11 7.61
N VAL A 19 2.54 -7.22 7.29
CA VAL A 19 1.84 -8.42 6.81
C VAL A 19 0.89 -8.97 7.88
N GLU A 20 1.36 -9.09 9.12
CA GLU A 20 0.61 -9.65 10.24
C GLU A 20 -0.59 -8.78 10.65
N HIS A 21 -0.39 -7.47 10.75
CA HIS A 21 -1.38 -6.57 11.34
C HIS A 21 -2.20 -5.78 10.32
N VAL A 22 -1.79 -5.73 9.06
CA VAL A 22 -2.49 -4.98 7.99
C VAL A 22 -2.94 -5.89 6.87
N VAL A 23 -2.01 -6.60 6.21
CA VAL A 23 -2.31 -7.39 5.01
C VAL A 23 -3.25 -8.56 5.32
N ILE A 24 -2.89 -9.42 6.28
CA ILE A 24 -3.68 -10.59 6.63
C ILE A 24 -5.09 -10.21 7.12
N PRO A 25 -5.27 -9.24 8.04
CA PRO A 25 -6.60 -8.80 8.45
C PRO A 25 -7.42 -8.19 7.31
N ALA A 26 -6.81 -7.43 6.41
CA ALA A 26 -7.50 -6.85 5.26
C ALA A 26 -8.04 -7.95 4.32
N LEU A 27 -7.20 -8.94 3.98
CA LEU A 27 -7.58 -10.06 3.12
C LEU A 27 -8.69 -10.91 3.77
N LYS A 28 -8.55 -11.25 5.06
CA LYS A 28 -9.60 -11.97 5.80
C LYS A 28 -10.93 -11.20 5.87
N GLY A 29 -10.87 -9.87 5.83
CA GLY A 29 -12.04 -9.00 5.71
C GLY A 29 -12.60 -8.87 4.29
N GLY A 30 -12.10 -9.63 3.33
CA GLY A 30 -12.54 -9.58 1.93
C GLY A 30 -12.05 -8.37 1.14
N ARG A 31 -11.08 -7.61 1.66
CA ARG A 31 -10.56 -6.42 1.00
C ARG A 31 -9.40 -6.77 0.06
N THR A 32 -9.22 -5.92 -0.95
CA THR A 32 -8.06 -5.99 -1.84
C THR A 32 -6.90 -5.20 -1.24
N VAL A 33 -5.71 -5.79 -1.20
CA VAL A 33 -4.48 -5.15 -0.76
C VAL A 33 -3.65 -4.75 -1.99
N VAL A 34 -3.28 -3.47 -2.07
CA VAL A 34 -2.38 -2.95 -3.11
C VAL A 34 -1.00 -2.73 -2.50
N THR A 35 0.05 -3.37 -3.05
CA THR A 35 1.38 -3.38 -2.41
C THR A 35 2.53 -3.59 -3.39
N ASN A 36 3.69 -3.01 -3.09
CA ASN A 36 4.96 -3.29 -3.76
C ASN A 36 5.81 -4.34 -3.00
N MET A 37 5.31 -4.88 -1.88
CA MET A 37 6.04 -5.86 -1.08
C MET A 37 6.14 -7.21 -1.81
N PRO A 38 7.27 -7.93 -1.71
CA PRO A 38 7.44 -9.24 -2.32
C PRO A 38 6.65 -10.30 -1.54
N LEU A 39 5.37 -10.48 -1.89
CA LEU A 39 4.46 -11.40 -1.22
C LEU A 39 4.12 -12.61 -2.13
N HIS A 40 3.80 -13.74 -1.49
CA HIS A 40 3.25 -14.91 -2.20
C HIS A 40 1.72 -14.83 -2.28
N ARG A 41 1.20 -14.23 -3.36
CA ARG A 41 -0.25 -14.01 -3.56
C ARG A 41 -1.08 -15.26 -3.36
N ASP A 42 -0.76 -16.35 -4.05
CA ASP A 42 -1.57 -17.58 -3.98
C ASP A 42 -1.58 -18.20 -2.59
N ALA A 43 -0.45 -18.13 -1.88
CA ALA A 43 -0.36 -18.62 -0.50
C ALA A 43 -1.21 -17.76 0.45
N LEU A 44 -1.20 -16.43 0.27
CA LEU A 44 -2.02 -15.50 1.05
C LEU A 44 -3.51 -15.70 0.78
N ILE A 45 -3.92 -15.79 -0.48
CA ILE A 45 -5.34 -16.01 -0.83
C ILE A 45 -5.81 -17.36 -0.27
N LYS A 46 -5.00 -18.42 -0.40
CA LYS A 46 -5.32 -19.73 0.17
C LYS A 46 -5.41 -19.68 1.70
N PHE A 47 -4.54 -18.94 2.37
CA PHE A 47 -4.53 -18.82 3.83
C PHE A 47 -5.69 -17.96 4.37
N CYS A 48 -6.01 -16.85 3.70
CA CYS A 48 -7.03 -15.91 4.14
C CYS A 48 -8.45 -16.31 3.70
N GLY A 49 -8.58 -17.06 2.61
CA GLY A 49 -9.87 -17.52 2.08
C GLY A 49 -10.75 -16.43 1.46
N ALA A 50 -10.29 -15.18 1.42
CA ALA A 50 -11.00 -14.02 0.91
C ALA A 50 -10.01 -12.91 0.49
N GLY A 51 -10.55 -11.89 -0.19
CA GLY A 51 -9.77 -10.73 -0.64
C GLY A 51 -8.87 -11.03 -1.84
N ASP A 52 -8.05 -10.06 -2.21
CA ASP A 52 -7.07 -10.19 -3.29
C ASP A 52 -5.83 -9.34 -3.01
N VAL A 53 -4.72 -9.64 -3.69
CA VAL A 53 -3.49 -8.85 -3.69
C VAL A 53 -3.21 -8.35 -5.10
N VAL A 54 -3.05 -7.03 -5.24
CA VAL A 54 -2.62 -6.35 -6.46
C VAL A 54 -1.22 -5.81 -6.24
N PHE A 55 -0.29 -6.18 -7.11
CA PHE A 55 1.08 -5.69 -7.02
C PHE A 55 1.25 -4.35 -7.71
N ILE A 56 1.98 -3.46 -7.06
CA ILE A 56 2.50 -2.23 -7.67
C ILE A 56 3.74 -2.63 -8.47
N GLU A 57 3.73 -2.37 -9.78
CA GLU A 57 4.86 -2.65 -10.66
C GLU A 57 6.12 -1.88 -10.22
N LYS A 58 7.29 -2.47 -10.46
CA LYS A 58 8.58 -1.96 -9.95
C LYS A 58 8.90 -0.54 -10.43
N ASP A 59 8.43 -0.18 -11.61
CA ASP A 59 8.62 1.08 -12.32
C ASP A 59 7.34 1.93 -12.37
N ALA A 60 6.31 1.58 -11.59
CA ALA A 60 5.10 2.36 -11.47
C ALA A 60 5.40 3.78 -10.99
N ASP A 61 4.83 4.76 -11.68
CA ASP A 61 4.84 6.15 -11.23
C ASP A 61 3.74 6.41 -10.18
N VAL A 62 3.81 7.58 -9.54
CA VAL A 62 2.84 7.97 -8.52
C VAL A 62 1.41 7.96 -9.07
N ARG A 63 1.25 8.41 -10.32
CA ARG A 63 -0.06 8.49 -10.98
C ARG A 63 -0.71 7.12 -11.10
N THR A 64 0.07 6.09 -11.43
CA THR A 64 -0.41 4.70 -11.48
C THR A 64 -0.93 4.27 -10.11
N ILE A 65 -0.21 4.59 -9.02
CA ILE A 65 -0.63 4.25 -7.66
C ILE A 65 -1.93 4.96 -7.27
N VAL A 66 -2.02 6.27 -7.57
CA VAL A 66 -3.23 7.07 -7.32
C VAL A 66 -4.42 6.48 -8.08
N GLN A 67 -4.24 6.16 -9.36
CA GLN A 67 -5.27 5.58 -10.22
C GLN A 67 -5.78 4.23 -9.69
N LEU A 68 -4.90 3.37 -9.15
CA LEU A 68 -5.32 2.11 -8.52
C LEU A 68 -6.30 2.33 -7.36
N GLY A 69 -6.16 3.42 -6.61
CA GLY A 69 -7.05 3.78 -5.50
C GLY A 69 -8.41 4.30 -5.99
N ILE A 70 -8.39 5.10 -7.05
CA ILE A 70 -9.60 5.64 -7.68
C ILE A 70 -10.45 4.53 -8.32
N GLU A 71 -9.81 3.61 -9.05
CA GLU A 71 -10.50 2.52 -9.76
C GLU A 71 -11.04 1.43 -8.82
N ARG A 72 -10.49 1.31 -7.61
CA ARG A 72 -10.82 0.24 -6.67
C ARG A 72 -11.14 0.82 -5.30
N PRO A 73 -12.33 1.41 -5.09
CA PRO A 73 -12.75 1.87 -3.78
C PRO A 73 -12.68 0.76 -2.72
N GLY A 74 -12.21 1.09 -1.51
CA GLY A 74 -12.14 0.15 -0.38
C GLY A 74 -10.89 -0.74 -0.35
N VAL A 75 -9.92 -0.52 -1.25
CA VAL A 75 -8.59 -1.15 -1.16
C VAL A 75 -7.84 -0.70 0.10
N VAL A 76 -6.91 -1.55 0.53
CA VAL A 76 -5.92 -1.22 1.56
C VAL A 76 -4.55 -1.10 0.89
N PHE A 77 -3.93 0.07 1.01
CA PHE A 77 -2.56 0.27 0.54
C PHE A 77 -1.55 -0.15 1.61
N ALA A 78 -0.58 -0.97 1.22
CA ALA A 78 0.60 -1.30 2.02
C ALA A 78 1.85 -1.05 1.16
N ILE A 79 2.42 0.15 1.26
CA ILE A 79 3.52 0.60 0.42
C ILE A 79 4.82 0.59 1.23
N ASP A 80 5.71 -0.33 0.92
CA ASP A 80 7.06 -0.38 1.48
C ASP A 80 7.93 0.70 0.84
N GLU A 81 8.83 1.29 1.63
CA GLU A 81 9.74 2.35 1.18
C GLU A 81 8.99 3.48 0.42
N CYS A 82 7.84 3.93 0.96
CA CYS A 82 6.90 4.83 0.25
C CYS A 82 7.51 6.16 -0.23
N TRP A 83 8.60 6.61 0.40
CA TRP A 83 9.37 7.78 -0.03
C TRP A 83 9.99 7.64 -1.42
N ARG A 84 10.05 6.43 -1.99
CA ARG A 84 10.47 6.21 -3.38
C ARG A 84 9.48 6.81 -4.38
N TYR A 85 8.20 6.91 -4.01
CA TYR A 85 7.15 7.51 -4.82
C TYR A 85 6.94 8.99 -4.44
N TRP A 86 6.97 9.29 -3.14
CA TRP A 86 6.86 10.65 -2.60
C TRP A 86 8.16 11.06 -1.89
N PRO A 87 9.19 11.52 -2.64
CA PRO A 87 10.46 11.91 -2.04
C PRO A 87 10.31 13.15 -1.16
N ALA A 88 11.18 13.25 -0.15
CA ALA A 88 11.25 14.41 0.72
C ALA A 88 11.59 15.70 -0.05
N GLY A 89 11.19 16.84 0.50
CA GLY A 89 11.56 18.16 -0.02
C GLY A 89 10.54 18.80 -0.97
N LYS A 90 9.43 18.13 -1.30
CA LYS A 90 8.29 18.77 -1.97
C LYS A 90 7.45 19.57 -0.95
N LEU A 91 7.18 20.82 -1.27
CA LEU A 91 6.20 21.63 -0.53
C LEU A 91 4.77 21.22 -0.92
N PRO A 92 3.77 21.39 -0.05
CA PRO A 92 2.38 21.02 -0.36
C PRO A 92 1.84 21.64 -1.64
N ASN A 93 2.23 22.88 -1.98
CA ASN A 93 1.81 23.55 -3.22
C ASN A 93 2.49 23.00 -4.50
N GLN A 94 3.50 22.14 -4.37
CA GLN A 94 4.20 21.48 -5.47
C GLN A 94 3.72 20.04 -5.69
N ILE A 95 2.82 19.54 -4.85
CA ILE A 95 2.19 18.22 -4.99
C ILE A 95 0.96 18.38 -5.90
N PRO A 96 0.82 17.58 -6.98
CA PRO A 96 -0.38 17.52 -7.79
C PRO A 96 -1.65 17.27 -6.97
N GLU A 97 -2.80 17.78 -7.42
CA GLU A 97 -4.04 17.73 -6.62
C GLU A 97 -4.58 16.31 -6.45
N ASP A 98 -4.49 15.48 -7.50
CA ASP A 98 -4.83 14.06 -7.46
C ASP A 98 -3.98 13.26 -6.45
N GLU A 99 -2.70 13.60 -6.32
CA GLU A 99 -1.84 13.04 -5.27
C GLU A 99 -2.27 13.47 -3.86
N LYS A 100 -2.77 14.70 -3.69
CA LYS A 100 -3.28 15.16 -2.38
C LYS A 100 -4.59 14.48 -2.05
N GLU A 101 -5.49 14.37 -3.03
CA GLU A 101 -6.75 13.66 -2.91
C GLU A 101 -6.50 12.23 -2.45
N PHE A 102 -5.50 11.55 -3.02
CA PHE A 102 -5.11 10.20 -2.61
C PHE A 102 -4.86 10.05 -1.09
N PHE A 103 -4.25 11.04 -0.44
CA PHE A 103 -4.03 11.03 1.00
C PHE A 103 -5.23 11.51 1.82
N ALA A 104 -6.20 12.16 1.18
CA ALA A 104 -7.41 12.69 1.81
C ALA A 104 -8.64 11.77 1.66
N MET A 105 -8.54 10.71 0.84
CA MET A 105 -9.60 9.70 0.62
C MET A 105 -10.05 9.02 1.93
#